data_AF-A0A8X6WQ78-F1
#
_entry.id   AF-A0A8X6WQ78-F1
#
_cell.length_a   1.000
_cell.length_b   1.000
_cell.length_c   1.000
_cell.angle_alpha   90.00
_cell.angle_beta   90.00
_cell.angle_gamma   90.00
#
_symmetry.space_group_name_H-M   'P 1'
#
loop_
_entity.id
_entity.type
_entity.pdbx_description
1 polymer ?
#
loop_
_entity_poly.entity_id
_entity_poly.type
_entity_poly.pdbx_seq_one_letter_code
_entity_poly.pdbx_strand_id
1 'polypeptide(L)'
;MGTWSIGTEIHNRLVEVYGPGVMSKQMVRRWCCTFSDGRQQVEDIPRAGQTHTATTDANVGKVDDMIRVNRRITIDEVAEELGISHERAQNIIHDIL
;
A
#
# COMPACT_ATOMS: atom_id res chain seq x y z
N MET A 1 19.41 -9.00 28.53
CA MET A 1 19.28 -10.42 28.13
C MET A 1 17.90 -10.60 27.51
N GLY A 2 17.62 -10.59 26.21
CA GLY A 2 18.40 -10.49 24.99
C GLY A 2 17.48 -11.07 23.91
N THR A 3 16.72 -10.21 23.21
CA THR A 3 15.73 -10.57 22.17
C THR A 3 16.27 -11.50 21.07
N TRP A 4 17.58 -11.70 21.03
CA TRP A 4 18.30 -12.71 20.26
C TRP A 4 17.86 -14.16 20.50
N SER A 5 17.50 -14.52 21.75
CA SER A 5 17.14 -15.90 22.11
C SER A 5 15.75 -16.27 21.57
N ILE A 6 14.76 -15.38 21.76
CA ILE A 6 13.37 -15.64 21.38
C ILE A 6 13.18 -15.72 19.85
N GLY A 7 13.84 -14.85 19.09
CA GLY A 7 13.75 -14.89 17.62
C GLY A 7 14.36 -16.16 17.02
N THR A 8 15.38 -16.73 17.68
CA THR A 8 16.00 -17.99 17.24
C THR A 8 15.10 -19.19 17.56
N GLU A 9 14.48 -19.20 18.73
CA GLU A 9 13.55 -20.26 19.14
C GLU A 9 12.30 -20.30 18.23
N ILE A 10 11.69 -19.14 17.97
CA ILE A 10 10.51 -19.03 17.09
C ILE A 10 10.87 -19.52 15.67
N HIS A 11 12.03 -19.13 15.15
CA HIS A 11 12.48 -19.59 13.83
C HIS A 11 12.61 -21.12 13.77
N ASN A 12 13.18 -21.75 14.81
CA ASN A 12 13.36 -23.20 14.82
C ASN A 12 12.01 -23.93 14.84
N ARG A 13 11.04 -23.46 15.64
CA ARG A 13 9.67 -24.01 15.65
C ARG A 13 8.96 -23.83 14.31
N LEU A 14 9.13 -22.68 13.65
CA LEU A 14 8.56 -22.44 12.33
C LEU A 14 9.13 -23.41 11.28
N VAL A 15 10.45 -23.63 11.29
CA VAL A 15 11.11 -24.56 10.35
C VAL A 15 10.73 -26.02 10.62
N GLU A 16 10.54 -26.40 11.89
CA GLU A 16 10.11 -27.75 12.26
C GLU A 16 8.71 -28.08 11.72
N VAL A 17 7.77 -27.12 11.78
CA VAL A 17 6.37 -27.33 11.36
C VAL A 17 6.17 -27.14 9.86
N TYR A 18 6.78 -26.09 9.28
CA TYR A 18 6.51 -25.67 7.89
C TYR A 18 7.65 -25.98 6.92
N GLY A 19 8.78 -26.50 7.43
CA GLY A 19 9.94 -26.86 6.63
C GLY A 19 10.93 -25.71 6.40
N PRO A 20 12.09 -26.04 5.80
CA PRO A 20 13.09 -25.05 5.44
C PRO A 20 12.55 -24.10 4.36
N GLY A 21 12.71 -22.79 4.57
CA GLY A 21 12.27 -21.76 3.60
C GLY A 21 11.02 -20.98 4.02
N VAL A 22 10.36 -21.33 5.13
CA VAL A 22 9.18 -20.61 5.64
C VAL A 22 9.44 -19.12 5.88
N MET A 23 10.56 -18.78 6.54
CA MET A 23 10.91 -17.40 6.86
C MET A 23 12.39 -17.32 7.28
N SER A 24 13.09 -16.26 6.89
CA SER A 24 14.47 -16.06 7.34
C SER A 24 14.54 -15.67 8.82
N LYS A 25 15.64 -16.02 9.51
CA LYS A 25 15.90 -15.58 10.90
C LYS A 25 15.79 -14.06 11.07
N GLN A 26 16.20 -13.30 10.06
CA GLN A 26 16.11 -11.83 10.08
C GLN A 26 14.65 -11.36 10.07
N MET A 27 13.80 -11.98 9.25
CA MET A 27 12.38 -11.62 9.17
C MET A 27 11.62 -11.99 10.44
N VAL A 28 11.90 -13.16 11.03
CA VAL A 28 11.36 -13.55 12.34
C VAL A 28 11.71 -12.53 13.42
N ARG A 29 12.98 -12.10 13.46
CA ARG A 29 13.43 -11.06 14.40
C ARG A 29 12.71 -9.72 14.18
N ARG A 30 12.53 -9.31 12.92
CA ARG A 30 11.80 -8.09 12.58
C ARG A 30 10.39 -8.13 13.15
N TRP A 31 9.66 -9.21 12.90
CA TRP A 31 8.32 -9.41 13.46
C TRP A 31 8.30 -9.41 14.99
N CYS A 32 9.26 -10.11 15.63
CA CYS A 32 9.38 -10.10 17.10
C CYS A 32 9.54 -8.68 17.65
N CYS A 33 10.38 -7.84 17.02
CA CYS A 33 10.53 -6.44 17.41
C CYS A 33 9.22 -5.67 17.20
N THR A 34 8.60 -5.78 16.02
CA THR A 34 7.38 -5.03 15.71
C THR A 34 6.22 -5.37 16.65
N PHE A 35 6.07 -6.64 17.03
CA PHE A 35 5.07 -7.05 18.03
C PHE A 35 5.44 -6.58 19.44
N SER A 36 6.72 -6.57 19.80
CA SER A 36 7.19 -6.03 21.09
C SER A 36 6.97 -4.52 21.19
N ASP A 37 7.01 -3.82 20.05
CA ASP A 37 6.75 -2.38 19.93
C ASP A 37 5.24 -2.05 19.92
N GLY A 38 4.37 -3.04 20.14
CA GLY A 38 2.93 -2.84 20.35
C GLY A 38 2.06 -2.95 19.09
N ARG A 39 2.62 -3.30 17.92
CA ARG A 39 1.78 -3.66 16.77
C ARG A 39 1.04 -4.95 17.06
N GLN A 40 -0.24 -5.03 16.73
CA GLN A 40 -1.06 -6.25 16.87
C GLN A 40 -1.55 -6.82 15.52
N GLN A 41 -1.47 -6.02 14.46
CA GLN A 41 -1.88 -6.40 13.12
C GLN A 41 -0.84 -7.30 12.45
N VAL A 42 -1.31 -8.38 11.84
CA VAL A 42 -0.48 -9.35 11.10
C VAL A 42 -0.44 -8.98 9.61
N GLU A 43 -1.44 -8.26 9.13
CA GLU A 43 -1.58 -7.80 7.76
C GLU A 43 -0.47 -6.82 7.39
N ASP A 44 0.01 -6.90 6.15
CA ASP A 44 0.92 -5.90 5.60
C ASP A 44 0.28 -4.51 5.67
N ILE A 45 1.00 -3.55 6.27
CA ILE A 45 0.61 -2.15 6.21
C ILE A 45 0.63 -1.75 4.72
N PRO A 46 -0.39 -1.05 4.22
CA PRO A 46 -0.39 -0.53 2.86
C PRO A 46 0.96 0.11 2.55
N ARG A 47 1.66 -0.43 1.55
CA ARG A 47 2.99 0.04 1.19
C ARG A 47 2.83 1.47 0.67
N ALA A 48 3.44 2.43 1.35
CA ALA A 48 3.57 3.78 0.83
C ALA A 48 4.50 3.73 -0.40
N GLY A 49 3.89 3.63 -1.57
CA GLY A 49 4.57 3.39 -2.84
C GLY A 49 3.64 3.65 -4.02
N GLN A 50 3.45 4.94 -4.33
CA GLN A 50 3.02 5.47 -5.63
C GLN A 50 1.57 5.20 -6.09
N THR A 51 0.63 5.36 -5.19
CA THR A 51 -0.74 5.81 -5.51
C THR A 51 -1.13 6.73 -4.35
N HIS A 52 -1.79 7.87 -4.63
CA HIS A 52 -2.36 8.86 -3.68
C HIS A 52 -1.91 10.33 -3.81
N THR A 53 -0.83 10.69 -4.52
CA THR A 53 -0.55 12.14 -4.65
C THR A 53 -1.49 12.83 -5.63
N ALA A 54 -1.92 12.14 -6.69
CA ALA A 54 -2.85 12.68 -7.70
C ALA A 54 -4.31 12.25 -7.47
N THR A 55 -4.54 11.19 -6.70
CA THR A 55 -5.88 10.71 -6.33
C THR A 55 -6.21 11.26 -4.95
N THR A 56 -6.18 12.57 -4.82
CA THR A 56 -6.72 13.27 -3.66
C THR A 56 -8.22 13.44 -3.85
N ASP A 57 -8.99 13.48 -2.76
CA ASP A 57 -10.44 13.71 -2.83
C ASP A 57 -10.78 15.01 -3.58
N ALA A 58 -9.90 16.02 -3.50
CA ALA A 58 -10.00 17.26 -4.24
C ALA A 58 -9.94 17.05 -5.76
N ASN A 59 -8.99 16.23 -6.25
CA ASN A 59 -8.87 15.93 -7.67
C ASN A 59 -10.06 15.08 -8.15
N VAL A 60 -10.51 14.11 -7.35
CA VAL A 60 -11.70 13.29 -7.68
C VAL A 60 -12.95 14.17 -7.81
N GLY A 61 -13.17 15.08 -6.87
CA GLY A 61 -14.29 16.04 -6.93
C GLY A 61 -14.21 16.94 -8.17
N LYS A 62 -13.02 17.45 -8.49
CA LYS A 62 -12.83 18.29 -9.70
C LYS A 62 -13.12 17.51 -10.98
N VAL A 63 -12.74 16.23 -11.07
CA VAL A 63 -13.11 15.38 -12.24
C VAL A 63 -14.62 15.16 -12.32
N ASP A 64 -15.30 14.87 -11.20
CA ASP A 64 -16.76 14.70 -11.17
C ASP A 64 -17.48 15.96 -11.66
N ASP A 65 -17.05 17.14 -11.21
CA ASP A 65 -17.59 18.42 -11.68
C ASP A 65 -17.34 18.62 -13.19
N MET A 66 -16.14 18.33 -13.68
CA MET A 66 -15.79 18.43 -15.10
C MET A 66 -16.66 17.52 -15.98
N ILE A 67 -16.91 16.27 -15.55
CA ILE A 67 -17.79 15.32 -16.25
C ILE A 67 -19.25 15.78 -16.23
N ARG A 68 -19.72 16.35 -15.11
CA ARG A 68 -21.09 16.89 -14.99
C ARG A 68 -21.31 18.09 -15.90
N VAL A 69 -20.31 18.95 -16.04
CA VAL A 69 -20.34 20.10 -16.97
C VAL A 69 -20.24 19.65 -18.42
N ASN A 70 -19.34 18.72 -18.74
CA ASN A 70 -19.15 18.20 -20.08
C ASN A 70 -18.93 16.67 -20.09
N ARG A 71 -19.98 15.92 -20.43
CA ARG A 71 -19.91 14.45 -20.52
C ARG A 71 -19.04 13.92 -21.67
N ARG A 72 -18.53 14.77 -22.56
CA ARG A 72 -17.64 14.39 -23.68
C ARG A 72 -16.18 14.76 -23.40
N ILE A 73 -15.83 15.08 -22.16
CA ILE A 73 -14.46 15.41 -21.80
C ILE A 73 -13.52 14.23 -22.02
N THR A 74 -12.32 14.52 -22.50
CA THR A 74 -11.27 13.53 -22.75
C THR A 74 -10.35 13.37 -21.54
N ILE A 75 -9.69 12.22 -21.45
CA ILE A 75 -8.71 11.94 -20.39
C ILE A 75 -7.55 12.95 -20.45
N ASP A 76 -7.14 13.37 -21.65
CA ASP A 76 -6.06 14.34 -21.85
C ASP A 76 -6.43 15.72 -21.30
N GLU A 77 -7.65 16.20 -21.54
CA GLU A 77 -8.14 17.47 -20.98
C GLU A 77 -8.17 17.44 -19.45
N VAL A 78 -8.56 16.30 -18.86
CA VAL A 78 -8.54 16.12 -17.40
C VAL A 78 -7.11 16.10 -16.86
N ALA A 79 -6.19 15.42 -17.55
CA ALA A 79 -4.79 15.33 -17.15
C ALA A 79 -4.10 16.70 -17.19
N GLU A 80 -4.36 17.50 -18.23
CA GLU A 80 -3.84 18.86 -18.39
C GLU A 80 -4.37 19.80 -17.30
N GLU A 81 -5.68 19.80 -17.08
CA GLU A 81 -6.35 20.67 -16.10
C GLU A 81 -5.96 20.37 -14.64
N LEU A 82 -5.60 19.12 -14.34
CA LEU A 82 -5.16 18.69 -13.02
C LEU A 82 -3.64 18.67 -12.88
N GLY A 83 -2.88 18.82 -13.97
CA GLY A 83 -1.43 18.68 -13.96
C GLY A 83 -0.96 17.28 -13.53
N ILE A 84 -1.74 16.25 -13.86
CA ILE A 84 -1.44 14.84 -13.52
C ILE A 84 -1.16 14.03 -14.79
N SER A 85 -0.61 12.82 -14.66
CA SER A 85 -0.40 11.97 -15.84
C SER A 85 -1.73 11.45 -16.40
N HIS A 86 -1.74 11.18 -17.72
CA HIS A 86 -2.87 10.56 -18.42
C HIS A 86 -3.39 9.30 -17.70
N GLU A 87 -2.49 8.40 -17.31
CA GLU A 87 -2.83 7.18 -16.56
C GLU A 87 -3.56 7.50 -15.26
N ARG A 88 -3.19 8.57 -14.56
CA ARG A 88 -3.84 8.96 -13.30
C ARG A 88 -5.23 9.53 -13.53
N ALA A 89 -5.39 10.37 -14.56
CA ALA A 89 -6.69 10.86 -14.97
C ALA A 89 -7.62 9.70 -15.39
N GLN A 90 -7.08 8.74 -16.15
CA GLN A 90 -7.79 7.52 -16.56
C GLN A 90 -8.26 6.71 -15.33
N ASN A 91 -7.38 6.46 -14.37
CA ASN A 91 -7.74 5.71 -13.16
C ASN A 91 -8.83 6.43 -12.35
N ILE A 92 -8.82 7.77 -12.27
CA ILE A 92 -9.89 8.50 -11.56
C ILE A 92 -11.24 8.34 -12.28
N ILE A 93 -11.25 8.41 -13.61
CA ILE A 93 -12.49 8.31 -14.40
C ILE A 93 -13.04 6.88 -14.47
N HIS A 94 -12.18 5.85 -14.48
CA HIS A 94 -12.60 4.47 -14.67
C HIS A 94 -12.71 3.65 -13.38
N ASP A 95 -11.84 3.89 -12.39
CA ASP A 95 -11.74 3.04 -11.20
C ASP A 95 -12.36 3.69 -9.94
N ILE A 96 -12.67 5.00 -9.98
CA ILE A 96 -13.11 5.77 -8.80
C ILE A 96 -14.50 6.38 -8.99
N LEU A 97 -14.77 6.98 -10.15
CA LEU A 97 -16.08 7.56 -10.51
C LEU A 97 -16.97 6.55 -11.24
#